data_AF-A0A841V567-F1
#
_entry.id   AF-A0A841V567-F1
#
_cell.length_a   1.000
_cell.length_b   1.000
_cell.length_c   1.000
_cell.angle_alpha   90.00
_cell.angle_beta   90.00
_cell.angle_gamma   90.00
#
_symmetry.space_group_name_H-M   'P 1'
#
loop_
_entity.id
_entity.type
_entity.pdbx_description
1 polymer ?
#
loop_
_entity_poly.entity_id
_entity_poly.type
_entity_poly.pdbx_seq_one_letter_code
_entity_poly.pdbx_strand_id
1 'polypeptide(L)' 'MSKRDKLLELLKNSPNNARFNDICQLLELEGFSLDRITGSHHIFKRNDIILVIPVHNKKVKSVYIRRVLEIIGDN' A
#
# COMPACT_ATOMS: atom_id res chain seq x y z
N MET A 1 6.76 0.37 -19.10
CA MET A 1 6.15 0.23 -17.76
C MET A 1 6.51 1.42 -16.91
N SER A 2 5.51 2.21 -16.51
CA SER A 2 5.69 3.32 -15.57
C SER A 2 6.08 2.79 -14.19
N LYS A 3 6.61 3.66 -13.31
CA LYS A 3 6.97 3.27 -11.93
C LYS A 3 5.78 2.65 -11.18
N ARG A 4 4.59 3.22 -11.39
CA ARG A 4 3.30 2.70 -10.92
C ARG A 4 3.06 1.25 -11.33
N ASP A 5 3.19 0.98 -12.63
CA ASP A 5 2.93 -0.32 -13.26
C ASP A 5 3.84 -1.42 -12.70
N LYS A 6 5.14 -1.12 -12.56
CA LYS A 6 6.11 -2.04 -11.95
C LYS A 6 5.78 -2.37 -10.49
N LEU A 7 5.33 -1.38 -9.71
CA LEU A 7 4.93 -1.59 -8.32
C LEU A 7 3.66 -2.44 -8.25
N LEU A 8 2.69 -2.17 -9.13
CA LEU A 8 1.44 -2.90 -9.20
C LEU A 8 1.67 -4.38 -9.52
N GLU A 9 2.49 -4.68 -10.53
CA GLU A 9 2.89 -6.04 -10.88
C GLU A 9 3.64 -6.73 -9.75
N LEU A 10 4.54 -6.03 -9.04
CA LEU A 10 5.25 -6.57 -7.89
C LEU A 10 4.28 -6.99 -6.78
N LEU A 11 3.31 -6.14 -6.46
CA LEU A 11 2.32 -6.42 -5.42
C LEU A 11 1.35 -7.54 -5.81
N LYS A 12 0.98 -7.64 -7.10
CA LYS A 12 0.15 -8.73 -7.64
C LYS A 12 0.86 -10.08 -7.61
N ASN A 13 2.09 -10.13 -8.13
CA ASN A 13 2.85 -11.37 -8.29
C ASN A 13 3.48 -11.85 -6.97
N SER A 14 3.73 -10.96 -6.01
CA SER A 14 4.42 -11.30 -4.78
C SER A 14 3.84 -10.59 -3.54
N PRO A 15 2.54 -10.77 -3.24
CA PRO A 15 1.90 -10.09 -2.11
C PRO A 15 2.45 -10.52 -0.74
N ASN A 16 3.12 -11.68 -0.63
CA ASN A 16 3.74 -12.10 0.63
C ASN A 16 5.14 -11.51 0.86
N ASN A 17 5.74 -10.89 -0.17
CA ASN A 17 7.10 -10.35 -0.11
C ASN A 17 7.16 -8.82 -0.26
N ALA A 18 6.02 -8.16 -0.39
CA ALA A 18 5.97 -6.71 -0.53
C ALA A 18 6.51 -6.00 0.72
N ARG A 19 7.38 -5.02 0.50
CA ARG A 19 7.88 -4.16 1.57
C ARG A 19 6.92 -2.99 1.74
N PHE A 20 6.89 -2.46 2.95
CA PHE A 20 6.14 -1.24 3.23
C PHE A 20 6.50 -0.09 2.28
N ASN A 21 7.78 0.04 1.92
CA ASN A 21 8.25 1.09 1.02
C ASN A 21 7.69 0.99 -0.41
N ASP A 22 7.39 -0.21 -0.89
CA ASP A 22 6.80 -0.41 -2.22
C ASP A 22 5.31 0.01 -2.19
N ILE A 23 4.62 -0.35 -1.12
CA ILE A 23 3.21 0.00 -0.89
C ILE A 23 3.05 1.51 -0.67
N CYS A 24 3.93 2.12 0.14
CA CYS A 24 3.94 3.56 0.37
C CYS A 24 4.09 4.33 -0.94
N GLN A 25 5.09 3.97 -1.75
CA GLN A 25 5.30 4.61 -3.05
C GLN A 25 4.12 4.43 -4.00
N LEU A 26 3.49 3.24 -4.03
CA LEU A 26 2.30 3.04 -4.85
C LEU A 26 1.15 3.94 -4.37
N LEU A 27 0.89 3.97 -3.06
CA LEU A 27 -0.16 4.79 -2.46
C LEU A 27 0.05 6.28 -2.73
N GLU A 28 1.29 6.78 -2.60
CA GLU A 28 1.65 8.16 -2.93
C GLU A 28 1.39 8.49 -4.41
N LEU A 29 1.71 7.57 -5.33
CA LEU A 29 1.40 7.72 -6.76
C LEU A 29 -0.12 7.72 -7.03
N GLU A 30 -0.90 7.00 -6.23
CA GLU A 30 -2.37 6.96 -6.31
C GLU A 30 -3.06 8.12 -5.58
N GLY A 31 -2.28 9.10 -5.07
CA GLY A 31 -2.77 10.30 -4.39
C GLY A 31 -3.11 10.10 -2.92
N PHE A 32 -2.71 8.99 -2.30
CA PHE A 32 -2.76 8.85 -0.85
C PHE A 32 -1.59 9.57 -0.21
N SER A 33 -1.80 10.10 0.99
CA SER A 33 -0.77 10.68 1.84
C SER A 33 -0.75 9.98 3.19
N LEU A 34 0.44 9.79 3.75
CA LEU A 34 0.60 9.27 5.10
C LEU A 34 0.16 10.35 6.10
N ASP A 35 -0.95 10.10 6.78
CA ASP A 35 -1.58 11.04 7.72
C ASP A 35 -1.02 10.89 9.13
N ARG A 36 -0.93 9.65 9.62
CA ARG A 36 -0.49 9.36 10.99
C ARG A 36 0.14 7.98 11.11
N ILE A 37 1.12 7.87 12.00
CA ILE A 37 1.69 6.59 12.43
C ILE A 37 1.37 6.40 13.92
N THR A 38 0.90 5.20 14.30
CA THR A 38 0.69 4.82 15.70
C THR A 38 1.14 3.38 15.91
N GLY A 39 2.34 3.21 16.49
CA GLY A 39 2.99 1.91 16.59
C GLY A 39 3.25 1.33 15.19
N SER A 40 2.74 0.12 14.93
CA SER A 40 2.81 -0.49 13.60
C SER A 40 1.79 0.07 12.61
N HIS A 41 0.74 0.76 13.07
CA HIS A 41 -0.36 1.19 12.20
C HIS A 41 0.02 2.49 11.46
N HIS A 42 0.13 2.38 10.13
CA HIS A 42 0.34 3.51 9.24
C HIS A 42 -0.99 3.87 8.59
N ILE A 43 -1.45 5.09 8.81
CA ILE A 43 -2.74 5.59 8.34
C ILE A 43 -2.49 6.45 7.11
N PHE A 44 -3.06 6.06 5.99
CA PHE A 44 -3.05 6.78 4.73
C PHE A 44 -4.42 7.39 4.46
N LYS A 45 -4.45 8.58 3.87
CA LYS A 45 -5.69 9.26 3.48
C LYS A 45 -5.63 9.71 2.03
N ARG A 46 -6.76 9.57 1.33
CA ARG A 46 -7.01 10.16 0.01
C ARG A 46 -8.46 10.63 -0.03
N ASN A 47 -8.67 11.95 -0.02
CA ASN A 47 -10.01 12.54 0.12
C ASN A 47 -10.73 11.95 1.35
N ASP A 48 -11.90 11.34 1.16
CA ASP A 48 -12.69 10.70 2.22
C ASP A 48 -12.25 9.24 2.52
N ILE A 49 -11.29 8.70 1.77
CA ILE A 49 -10.82 7.32 1.93
C ILE A 49 -9.71 7.28 2.99
N ILE A 50 -9.92 6.48 4.03
CA ILE A 50 -8.93 6.18 5.07
C ILE A 50 -8.49 4.73 4.94
N LEU A 51 -7.17 4.53 4.85
CA LEU A 51 -6.55 3.22 4.76
C LEU A 51 -5.56 3.02 5.90
N VAL A 52 -5.70 1.90 6.62
CA VAL A 52 -4.80 1.56 7.74
C VAL A 52 -3.98 0.33 7.37
N ILE A 53 -2.67 0.46 7.42
CA ILE A 53 -1.70 -0.58 7.06
C ILE A 53 -0.78 -0.86 8.26
N PRO A 54 -0.93 -2.02 8.92
CA PRO A 54 0.01 -2.48 9.92
C PRO A 54 1.33 -2.91 9.29
N VAL A 55 2.43 -2.36 9.78
CA VAL A 55 3.78 -2.63 9.33
C VAL A 55 4.57 -3.28 10.45
N HIS A 56 5.07 -4.48 10.21
CA HIS A 56 5.92 -5.20 11.15
C HIS A 56 7.23 -5.58 10.44
N ASN A 57 8.36 -5.16 11.00
CA ASN A 57 9.70 -5.39 10.42
C ASN A 57 9.79 -5.01 8.92
N LYS A 58 9.25 -3.84 8.56
CA LYS A 58 9.16 -3.32 7.18
C LYS A 58 8.35 -4.18 6.19
N LYS A 59 7.64 -5.20 6.67
CA LYS A 59 6.74 -6.06 5.89
C LYS A 59 5.29 -5.75 6.19
N VAL A 60 4.45 -6.00 5.20
CA VAL A 60 2.99 -5.86 5.29
C VAL A 60 2.36 -7.21 4.94
N LYS A 61 1.32 -7.61 5.67
CA LYS A 61 0.62 -8.88 5.39
C LYS A 61 -0.12 -8.77 4.06
N SER A 62 -0.15 -9.87 3.29
CA SER A 62 -0.82 -9.98 1.99
C SER A 62 -2.29 -9.53 1.99
N VAL A 63 -3.01 -9.72 3.10
CA VAL A 63 -4.39 -9.22 3.26
C VAL A 63 -4.50 -7.70 3.09
N TYR A 64 -3.54 -6.91 3.59
CA TYR A 64 -3.55 -5.46 3.44
C TYR A 64 -3.15 -5.04 2.04
N ILE A 65 -2.30 -5.83 1.38
CA ILE A 65 -1.90 -5.58 -0.02
C ILE A 65 -3.09 -5.81 -0.95
N ARG A 66 -3.85 -6.90 -0.75
CA ARG A 66 -5.07 -7.14 -1.51
C ARG A 66 -6.08 -6.02 -1.32
N ARG A 67 -6.26 -5.54 -0.08
CA ARG A 67 -7.10 -4.39 0.22
C ARG A 67 -6.63 -3.10 -0.47
N VAL A 68 -5.31 -2.86 -0.55
CA VAL A 68 -4.74 -1.73 -1.30
C VAL A 68 -5.14 -1.84 -2.78
N LEU A 69 -4.95 -3.00 -3.41
CA LEU A 69 -5.27 -3.24 -4.82
C LEU A 69 -6.77 -3.03 -5.13
N GLU A 70 -7.65 -3.50 -4.24
CA GLU A 70 -9.10 -3.29 -4.36
C GLU A 70 -9.48 -1.80 -4.32
N ILE A 71 -8.85 -1.01 -3.43
CA ILE A 71 -9.17 0.42 -3.25
C ILE A 71 -8.70 1.26 -4.45
N ILE A 72 -7.59 0.88 -5.08
CA ILE A 72 -7.04 1.59 -6.24
C ILE A 72 -7.72 1.19 -7.57
N GLY A 73 -8.70 0.28 -7.53
CA GLY A 73 -9.52 -0.09 -8.67
C GLY A 73 -8.84 -1.05 -9.65
N ASP A 74 -7.92 -1.87 -9.16
CA ASP A 74 -7.13 -2.79 -9.97
C ASP A 74 -7.40 -4.23 -9.52
N ASN A 75 -8.50 -4.79 -10.03
CA ASN A 75 -8.97 -6.15 -9.76
C ASN A 75 -9.02 -6.96 -11.06
#